data_AF-A0A1V6PIE7-F1
#
_entry.id   AF-A0A1V6PIE7-F1
#
_cell.length_a   1.000
_cell.length_b   1.000
_cell.length_c   1.000
_cell.angle_alpha   90.00
_cell.angle_beta   90.00
_cell.angle_gamma   90.00
#
_symmetry.space_group_name_H-M   'P 1'
#
loop_
_entity.id
_entity.type
_entity.pdbx_description
1 polymer ?
#
loop_
_entity_poly.entity_id
_entity_poly.type
_entity_poly.pdbx_seq_one_letter_code
_entity_poly.pdbx_strand_id
1 'polypeptide(L)'
;MQLTNVTALVLGLLTSSGLAAPPSWVKPATIQLANEHSGANANVAVPVDGVKRPVQELWGHTAVAHEGLVFASSAMLTAFQQTTVCEFTEEPRLDVIINAEKTYSSFGGGVKDLCAAYVVCKCEGM
;
A
#
# COMPACT_ATOMS: atom_id res chain seq x y z
N MET A 1 -62.31 -30.27 -3.49
CA MET A 1 -60.88 -30.34 -3.14
C MET A 1 -60.30 -28.95 -3.30
N GLN A 2 -59.94 -28.28 -2.21
CA GLN A 2 -59.27 -26.98 -2.22
C GLN A 2 -57.78 -27.20 -1.96
N LEU A 3 -56.92 -26.63 -2.81
CA LEU A 3 -55.47 -26.61 -2.63
C LEU A 3 -55.06 -25.15 -2.36
N THR A 4 -54.76 -24.86 -1.11
CA THR A 4 -54.16 -23.60 -0.66
C THR A 4 -52.66 -23.63 -0.93
N ASN A 5 -52.17 -22.72 -1.77
CA ASN A 5 -50.73 -22.52 -1.97
C ASN A 5 -50.26 -21.36 -1.10
N VAL A 6 -49.31 -21.64 -0.20
CA VAL A 6 -48.65 -20.68 0.68
C VAL A 6 -47.54 -19.98 -0.09
N THR A 7 -47.67 -18.69 -0.32
CA THR A 7 -46.64 -17.85 -0.94
C THR A 7 -45.57 -17.51 0.10
N ALA A 8 -44.35 -18.01 -0.08
CA ALA A 8 -43.21 -17.71 0.79
C ALA A 8 -42.63 -16.32 0.46
N LEU A 9 -42.52 -15.46 1.48
CA LEU A 9 -41.92 -14.14 1.40
C LEU A 9 -40.40 -14.24 1.67
N VAL A 10 -39.57 -13.98 0.67
CA VAL A 10 -38.10 -13.95 0.83
C VAL A 10 -37.66 -12.50 1.09
N LEU A 11 -37.26 -12.18 2.32
CA LEU A 11 -36.58 -10.93 2.66
C LEU A 11 -35.09 -11.05 2.30
N GLY A 12 -34.67 -10.38 1.23
CA GLY A 12 -33.24 -10.17 0.94
C GLY A 12 -32.66 -9.07 1.84
N LEU A 13 -31.74 -9.44 2.72
CA LEU A 13 -30.93 -8.49 3.49
C LEU A 13 -29.82 -7.94 2.59
N LEU A 14 -29.94 -6.67 2.17
CA LEU A 14 -28.84 -5.93 1.55
C LEU A 14 -27.89 -5.44 2.65
N THR A 15 -26.83 -6.18 2.93
CA THR A 15 -25.72 -5.67 3.74
C THR A 15 -24.86 -4.76 2.87
N SER A 16 -25.07 -3.45 2.98
CA SER A 16 -24.22 -2.44 2.36
C SER A 16 -22.88 -2.37 3.10
N SER A 17 -21.85 -2.99 2.53
CA SER A 17 -20.46 -2.81 2.95
C SER A 17 -20.02 -1.39 2.58
N GLY A 18 -20.02 -0.46 3.55
CA GLY A 18 -19.50 0.88 3.33
C GLY A 18 -17.97 0.84 3.23
N LEU A 19 -17.43 0.94 2.01
CA LEU A 19 -16.02 1.28 1.81
C LEU A 19 -15.86 2.75 2.21
N ALA A 20 -15.20 3.01 3.33
CA ALA A 20 -14.81 4.36 3.71
C ALA A 20 -13.73 4.84 2.72
N ALA A 21 -14.14 5.60 1.70
CA ALA A 21 -13.20 6.29 0.84
C ALA A 21 -12.47 7.37 1.66
N PRO A 22 -11.15 7.55 1.49
CA PRO A 22 -10.43 8.61 2.17
C PRO A 22 -11.04 9.98 1.80
N PRO A 23 -11.04 10.96 2.72
CA PRO A 23 -11.57 12.28 2.44
C PRO A 23 -10.92 12.88 1.20
N SER A 24 -11.69 13.61 0.38
CA SER A 24 -11.23 14.14 -0.91
C SER A 24 -10.03 15.11 -0.84
N TRP A 25 -9.67 15.58 0.35
CA TRP A 25 -8.47 16.40 0.57
C TRP A 25 -7.19 15.57 0.73
N VAL A 26 -7.28 14.26 0.99
CA VAL A 26 -6.11 13.41 1.23
C VAL A 26 -5.53 13.00 -0.12
N LYS A 27 -4.41 13.63 -0.49
CA LYS A 27 -3.68 13.28 -1.70
C LYS A 27 -2.82 12.03 -1.47
N PRO A 28 -2.71 11.13 -2.47
CA PRO A 28 -1.74 10.04 -2.42
C PRO A 28 -0.31 10.56 -2.20
N ALA A 29 0.50 9.76 -1.53
CA ALA A 29 1.94 9.97 -1.43
C ALA A 29 2.63 9.27 -2.61
N THR A 30 3.59 9.91 -3.26
CA THR A 30 4.46 9.25 -4.24
C THR A 30 5.72 8.78 -3.53
N ILE A 31 5.99 7.49 -3.62
CA ILE A 31 7.18 6.85 -3.08
C ILE A 31 8.01 6.30 -4.24
N GLN A 32 9.29 6.65 -4.27
CA GLN A 32 10.28 6.01 -5.11
C GLN A 32 10.89 4.82 -4.37
N LEU A 33 10.89 3.66 -5.00
CA LEU A 33 11.81 2.57 -4.66
C LEU A 33 13.00 2.60 -5.61
N ALA A 34 14.19 2.35 -5.08
CA ALA A 34 15.42 2.32 -5.86
C ALA A 34 16.23 1.05 -5.55
N ASN A 35 16.94 0.55 -6.56
CA ASN A 35 17.84 -0.58 -6.49
C ASN A 35 19.25 -0.11 -6.85
N GLU A 36 20.11 0.04 -5.84
CA GLU A 36 21.47 0.56 -6.04
C GLU A 36 22.39 -0.35 -6.87
N HIS A 37 22.09 -1.65 -6.94
CA HIS A 37 22.90 -2.60 -7.70
C HIS A 37 22.64 -2.51 -9.22
N SER A 38 21.37 -2.41 -9.61
CA SER A 38 20.97 -2.32 -11.02
C SER A 38 20.80 -0.89 -11.52
N GLY A 39 20.69 0.10 -10.63
CA GLY A 39 20.33 1.48 -10.94
C GLY A 39 18.84 1.69 -11.22
N ALA A 40 18.03 0.63 -11.19
CA ALA A 40 16.59 0.72 -11.44
C ALA A 40 15.89 1.49 -10.32
N ASN A 41 14.89 2.30 -10.69
CA ASN A 41 14.02 2.99 -9.73
C ASN A 41 12.62 3.19 -10.31
N ALA A 42 11.63 3.34 -9.43
CA ALA A 42 10.25 3.57 -9.84
C ALA A 42 9.47 4.36 -8.79
N ASN A 43 8.74 5.38 -9.25
CA ASN A 43 7.80 6.15 -8.45
C ASN A 43 6.41 5.53 -8.54
N VAL A 44 5.75 5.30 -7.41
CA VAL A 44 4.36 4.84 -7.34
C VAL A 44 3.57 5.71 -6.37
N ALA A 45 2.35 6.07 -6.77
CA ALA A 45 1.40 6.76 -5.91
C ALA A 45 0.69 5.76 -4.98
N VAL A 46 0.84 5.95 -3.67
CA VAL A 46 0.27 5.13 -2.61
C VAL A 46 -0.81 5.95 -1.88
N PRO A 47 -2.05 5.45 -1.76
CA PRO A 47 -3.08 6.11 -0.97
C PRO A 47 -2.67 6.29 0.50
N VAL A 48 -2.94 7.47 1.06
CA VAL A 48 -2.63 7.81 2.46
C VAL A 48 -3.87 7.55 3.32
N ASP A 49 -4.34 6.31 3.34
CA ASP A 49 -5.62 5.89 3.93
C ASP A 49 -5.47 4.87 5.07
N GLY A 50 -4.23 4.56 5.48
CA GLY A 50 -3.93 3.58 6.52
C GLY A 50 -4.11 2.13 6.09
N VAL A 51 -4.45 1.86 4.81
CA VAL A 51 -4.64 0.50 4.32
C VAL A 51 -3.29 -0.13 3.96
N LYS A 52 -3.05 -1.31 4.54
CA LYS A 52 -1.86 -2.14 4.28
C LYS A 52 -1.93 -2.76 2.89
N ARG A 53 -0.89 -2.53 2.07
CA ARG A 53 -0.82 -3.00 0.68
C ARG A 53 0.46 -3.78 0.40
N PRO A 54 0.41 -4.91 -0.33
CA PRO A 54 1.61 -5.62 -0.74
C PRO A 54 2.49 -4.73 -1.63
N VAL A 55 3.80 -4.72 -1.38
CA VAL A 55 4.75 -3.97 -2.22
C VAL A 55 4.74 -4.51 -3.65
N GLN A 56 4.60 -5.83 -3.83
CA GLN A 56 4.52 -6.43 -5.17
C GLN A 56 3.33 -5.95 -5.99
N GLU A 57 2.17 -5.76 -5.37
CA GLU A 57 0.97 -5.28 -6.08
C GLU A 57 1.18 -3.87 -6.65
N LEU A 58 1.92 -3.04 -5.92
CA LEU A 58 2.16 -1.65 -6.27
C LEU A 58 3.35 -1.46 -7.23
N TRP A 59 4.44 -2.20 -7.04
CA TRP A 59 5.70 -2.02 -7.80
C TRP A 59 6.03 -3.16 -8.77
N GLY A 60 5.34 -4.30 -8.73
CA GLY A 60 5.67 -5.50 -9.52
C GLY A 60 5.64 -5.31 -11.04
N HIS A 61 5.04 -4.23 -11.53
CA HIS A 61 4.96 -3.89 -12.95
C HIS A 61 5.88 -2.71 -13.34
N THR A 62 6.82 -2.35 -12.48
CA THR A 62 7.70 -1.19 -12.69
C THR A 62 9.14 -1.61 -12.95
N ALA A 63 10.01 -0.64 -13.29
CA ALA A 63 11.41 -0.92 -13.60
C ALA A 63 12.22 -1.50 -12.43
N VAL A 64 11.78 -1.31 -11.17
CA VAL A 64 12.44 -1.90 -10.00
C VAL A 64 12.09 -3.38 -9.80
N ALA A 65 11.12 -3.91 -10.58
CA ALA A 65 10.74 -5.30 -10.56
C ALA A 65 11.50 -6.12 -11.61
N HIS A 66 11.79 -7.37 -11.26
CA HIS A 66 12.33 -8.38 -12.16
C HIS A 66 11.40 -9.59 -12.12
N GLU A 67 10.81 -9.93 -13.27
CA GLU A 67 9.80 -11.01 -13.37
C GLU A 67 8.62 -10.87 -12.38
N GLY A 68 8.20 -9.64 -12.09
CA GLY A 68 7.11 -9.35 -11.15
C GLY A 68 7.55 -9.27 -9.68
N LEU A 69 8.77 -9.68 -9.35
CA LEU A 69 9.34 -9.60 -8.00
C LEU A 69 10.06 -8.26 -7.80
N VAL A 70 9.82 -7.61 -6.66
CA VAL A 70 10.36 -6.27 -6.38
C VAL A 70 11.63 -6.38 -5.56
N PHE A 71 12.74 -5.82 -6.08
CA PHE A 71 14.04 -5.80 -5.41
C PHE A 71 14.52 -4.36 -5.23
N ALA A 72 14.64 -3.89 -3.99
CA ALA A 72 15.03 -2.50 -3.72
C ALA A 72 15.98 -2.39 -2.51
N SER A 73 16.80 -1.34 -2.48
CA SER A 73 17.72 -1.03 -1.38
C SER A 73 17.29 0.20 -0.56
N SER A 74 16.38 1.03 -1.09
CA SER A 74 15.88 2.22 -0.40
C SER A 74 14.49 2.64 -0.85
N ALA A 75 13.86 3.47 -0.02
CA ALA A 75 12.63 4.18 -0.31
C ALA A 75 12.80 5.69 -0.09
N MET A 76 12.13 6.49 -0.92
CA MET A 76 12.10 7.94 -0.81
C MET A 76 10.71 8.52 -1.08
N LEU A 77 10.23 9.41 -0.22
CA LEU A 77 9.04 10.22 -0.48
C LEU A 77 9.38 11.33 -1.48
N THR A 78 8.72 11.34 -2.63
CA THR A 78 8.98 12.29 -3.74
C THR A 78 7.85 13.28 -3.97
N ALA A 79 6.62 12.97 -3.57
CA ALA A 79 5.51 13.93 -3.50
C ALA A 79 4.56 13.55 -2.36
N PHE A 80 4.34 14.43 -1.39
CA PHE A 80 3.63 14.10 -0.15
C PHE A 80 3.10 15.35 0.54
N GLN A 81 2.20 15.15 1.51
CA GLN A 81 1.77 16.19 2.45
C GLN A 81 2.63 16.14 3.72
N GLN A 82 2.80 17.26 4.42
CA GLN A 82 3.66 17.33 5.62
C GLN A 82 3.26 16.33 6.72
N THR A 83 2.00 15.93 6.78
CA THR A 83 1.51 14.92 7.74
C THR A 83 1.68 13.48 7.27
N THR A 84 2.29 13.23 6.10
CA THR A 84 2.39 11.87 5.53
C THR A 84 3.42 11.04 6.28
N VAL A 85 3.00 9.87 6.74
CA VAL A 85 3.87 8.83 7.27
C VAL A 85 3.63 7.56 6.47
N CYS A 86 4.71 6.96 5.96
CA CYS A 86 4.66 5.67 5.29
C CYS A 86 5.63 4.68 5.96
N GLU A 87 5.14 3.46 6.19
CA GLU A 87 5.86 2.40 6.88
C GLU A 87 5.92 1.17 5.99
N PHE A 88 7.13 0.64 5.80
CA PHE A 88 7.40 -0.62 5.13
C PHE A 88 7.65 -1.70 6.18
N THR A 89 6.86 -2.79 6.14
CA THR A 89 6.94 -3.89 7.11
C THR A 89 7.05 -5.24 6.43
N GLU A 90 7.89 -6.09 7.00
CA GLU A 90 8.02 -7.49 6.65
C GLU A 90 8.64 -8.24 7.82
N GLU A 91 7.84 -8.82 8.71
CA GLU A 91 8.38 -9.41 9.93
C GLU A 91 9.22 -10.68 9.65
N PRO A 92 10.38 -10.86 10.31
CA PRO A 92 11.11 -9.94 11.19
C PRO A 92 12.19 -9.11 10.45
N ARG A 93 12.16 -9.09 9.12
CA ARG A 93 13.25 -8.62 8.25
C ARG A 93 13.25 -7.11 7.97
N LEU A 94 12.09 -6.45 8.05
CA LEU A 94 11.92 -5.06 7.65
C LEU A 94 10.95 -4.31 8.56
N ASP A 95 11.42 -3.17 9.06
CA ASP A 95 10.64 -2.13 9.71
C ASP A 95 11.29 -0.78 9.35
N VAL A 96 10.70 -0.09 8.37
CA VAL A 96 11.27 1.16 7.82
C VAL A 96 10.20 2.22 7.66
N ILE A 97 10.40 3.34 8.36
CA ILE A 97 9.54 4.51 8.30
C ILE A 97 10.20 5.62 7.48
N ILE A 98 9.40 6.21 6.58
CA ILE A 98 9.68 7.48 5.88
C ILE A 98 8.52 8.45 6.11
N ASN A 99 8.84 9.72 6.35
CA ASN A 99 7.87 10.78 6.61
C ASN A 99 8.43 12.14 6.13
N ALA A 100 7.73 13.24 6.44
CA ALA A 100 8.17 14.57 6.00
C ALA A 100 9.52 15.02 6.60
N GLU A 101 9.88 14.55 7.80
CA GLU A 101 11.15 14.88 8.45
C GLU A 101 12.31 13.98 7.99
N LYS A 102 11.98 12.73 7.65
CA LYS A 102 12.88 11.69 7.14
C LYS A 102 12.31 11.12 5.85
N THR A 103 12.50 11.85 4.76
CA THR A 103 11.93 11.50 3.45
C THR A 103 12.61 10.31 2.78
N TYR A 104 13.80 9.91 3.25
CA TYR A 104 14.60 8.83 2.70
C TYR A 104 14.96 7.81 3.77
N SER A 105 14.92 6.52 3.42
CA SER A 105 15.51 5.47 4.24
C SER A 105 16.02 4.31 3.39
N SER A 106 17.16 3.75 3.80
CA SER A 106 17.64 2.47 3.29
C SER A 106 16.88 1.31 3.96
N PHE A 107 16.77 0.18 3.25
CA PHE A 107 16.30 -1.10 3.78
C PHE A 107 17.43 -1.94 4.42
N GLY A 108 18.64 -1.38 4.52
CA GLY A 108 19.79 -1.93 5.24
C GLY A 108 20.62 -2.94 4.44
N GLY A 109 21.95 -2.76 4.39
CA GLY A 109 22.88 -3.81 3.96
C GLY A 109 22.69 -4.33 2.52
N GLY A 110 22.20 -3.51 1.59
CA GLY A 110 22.07 -3.84 0.18
C GLY A 110 20.63 -3.93 -0.35
N VAL A 111 20.49 -4.55 -1.52
CA VAL A 111 19.20 -4.85 -2.15
C VAL A 111 18.46 -5.94 -1.37
N LYS A 112 17.17 -5.71 -1.09
CA LYS A 112 16.25 -6.66 -0.45
C LYS A 112 15.21 -7.16 -1.44
N ASP A 113 14.84 -8.43 -1.30
CA ASP A 113 13.60 -8.96 -1.85
C ASP A 113 12.44 -8.50 -0.98
N LEU A 114 11.50 -7.76 -1.59
CA LEU A 114 10.32 -7.19 -0.95
C LEU A 114 9.05 -8.00 -1.24
N CYS A 115 9.19 -9.27 -1.64
CA CYS A 115 8.08 -10.16 -1.98
C CYS A 115 7.00 -10.26 -0.91
N ALA A 116 7.40 -10.35 0.37
CA ALA A 116 6.46 -10.44 1.49
C ALA A 116 6.25 -9.09 2.20
N ALA A 117 6.85 -8.01 1.68
CA ALA A 117 6.77 -6.70 2.30
C ALA A 117 5.45 -6.01 1.99
N TYR A 118 5.02 -5.17 2.94
CA TYR A 118 3.85 -4.33 2.81
C TYR A 118 4.24 -2.86 3.01
N VAL A 119 3.45 -1.96 2.44
CA VAL A 119 3.48 -0.54 2.74
C VAL A 119 2.13 -0.08 3.32
N VAL A 120 2.18 0.77 4.33
CA VAL A 120 1.03 1.51 4.86
C VAL A 120 1.38 2.98 4.82
N CYS A 121 0.51 3.82 4.26
CA CYS A 121 0.64 5.27 4.34
C CYS A 121 -0.56 5.87 5.05
N LYS A 122 -0.34 6.79 6.00
CA LYS A 122 -1.39 7.48 6.75
C LYS A 122 -0.98 8.92 7.11
N CYS A 123 -1.93 9.70 7.59
CA CYS A 123 -1.62 10.97 8.21
C CYS A 123 -1.15 10.77 9.66
N GLU A 124 -0.18 11.55 10.10
CA GLU A 124 0.27 11.60 11.48
C GLU A 124 -0.89 11.97 12.42
N GLY A 125 -1.02 11.26 13.54
CA GLY A 125 -2.12 11.45 14.49
C GLY A 125 -3.44 10.74 14.16
N MET A 126 -3.49 9.93 13.09
CA MET A 126 -4.59 8.99 12.79
C MET A 126 -4.31 7.56 13.27
#